data_AF-A0A963LK51-F1
#
_entry.id   AF-A0A963LK51-F1
#
_cell.length_a   1.000
_cell.length_b   1.000
_cell.length_c   1.000
_cell.angle_alpha   90.00
_cell.angle_beta   90.00
_cell.angle_gamma   90.00
#
_symmetry.space_group_name_H-M   'P 1'
#
loop_
_entity.id
_entity.type
_entity.pdbx_description
1 polymer ?
#
loop_
_entity_poly.entity_id
_entity_poly.type
_entity_poly.pdbx_seq_one_letter_code
_entity_poly.pdbx_strand_id
1 'polypeptide(L)'
;MRPDVGPTACLSFEPDEARRLLWLPLAVRHKLDGCGLRLSLLEWQALPLDTRAELLHLPAGADFALCALHAGASRDTRLRQPVRLEAYEVAQALDCDAAAAGAWLAAATPFAHYVLSRRNRAETWVAAGGVGLAAR
;
A
#
# COMPACT_ATOMS: atom_id res chain seq x y z
N MET A 1 1.76 12.92 -6.91
CA MET A 1 0.97 12.12 -5.94
C MET A 1 0.69 12.97 -4.71
N ARG A 2 -0.50 12.92 -4.13
CA ARG A 2 -0.85 13.71 -2.94
C ARG A 2 -0.12 13.20 -1.68
N PRO A 3 0.47 14.09 -0.85
CA PRO A 3 1.15 13.69 0.39
C PRO A 3 0.18 13.24 1.48
N ASP A 4 -1.06 13.70 1.43
CA ASP A 4 -2.10 13.46 2.45
C ASP A 4 -2.99 12.25 2.13
N VAL A 5 -2.61 11.39 1.18
CA VAL A 5 -3.40 10.22 0.81
C VAL A 5 -3.53 9.24 1.98
N GLY A 6 -4.76 8.77 2.20
CA GLY A 6 -5.10 7.77 3.22
C GLY A 6 -5.27 6.35 2.64
N PRO A 7 -5.10 5.29 3.46
CA PRO A 7 -5.18 3.90 3.04
C PRO A 7 -6.63 3.36 3.01
N THR A 8 -7.54 4.08 2.35
CA THR A 8 -8.97 3.75 2.29
C THR A 8 -9.52 3.52 0.88
N ALA A 9 -8.66 3.61 -0.13
CA ALA A 9 -9.03 3.41 -1.53
C ALA A 9 -7.87 2.78 -2.32
N CYS A 10 -8.21 2.17 -3.46
CA CYS A 10 -7.20 1.75 -4.43
C CYS A 10 -6.59 2.97 -5.12
N LEU A 11 -5.32 2.88 -5.45
CA LEU A 11 -4.57 3.95 -6.11
C LEU A 11 -4.70 3.80 -7.63
N SER A 12 -4.62 4.92 -8.35
CA SER A 12 -4.83 4.94 -9.80
C SER A 12 -3.81 4.10 -10.59
N PHE A 13 -2.59 3.96 -10.07
CA PHE A 13 -1.54 3.16 -10.72
C PHE A 13 -1.62 1.66 -10.34
N GLU A 14 -2.49 1.27 -9.42
CA GLU A 14 -2.69 -0.14 -9.12
C GLU A 14 -3.39 -0.86 -10.30
N PRO A 15 -3.01 -2.12 -10.57
CA PRO A 15 -3.57 -2.89 -11.68
C PRO A 15 -5.08 -3.11 -11.50
N ASP A 16 -5.77 -3.42 -12.60
CA ASP A 16 -7.22 -3.65 -12.63
C ASP A 16 -7.64 -4.75 -11.63
N GLU A 17 -6.82 -5.78 -11.45
CA GLU A 17 -7.06 -6.88 -10.50
C GLU A 17 -7.12 -6.39 -9.05
N ALA A 18 -6.26 -5.44 -8.68
CA ALA A 18 -6.32 -4.82 -7.35
C ALA A 18 -7.53 -3.88 -7.22
N ARG A 19 -7.85 -3.12 -8.27
CA ARG A 19 -9.06 -2.26 -8.29
C ARG A 19 -10.37 -3.05 -8.27
N ARG A 20 -10.39 -4.27 -8.81
CA ARG A 20 -11.50 -5.25 -8.69
C ARG A 20 -11.42 -6.11 -7.43
N LEU A 21 -10.47 -5.83 -6.53
CA LEU A 21 -10.24 -6.55 -5.27
C LEU A 21 -9.88 -8.04 -5.44
N LEU A 22 -9.49 -8.47 -6.64
CA LEU A 22 -8.96 -9.82 -6.88
C LEU A 22 -7.57 -9.98 -6.26
N TRP A 23 -6.78 -8.92 -6.27
CA TRP A 23 -5.51 -8.82 -5.55
C TRP A 23 -5.65 -7.89 -4.35
N LEU A 24 -4.81 -8.13 -3.33
CA LEU A 24 -4.79 -7.33 -2.11
C LEU A 24 -4.31 -5.90 -2.41
N PRO A 25 -5.15 -4.86 -2.26
CA PRO A 25 -4.73 -3.48 -2.53
C PRO A 25 -3.61 -3.02 -1.59
N LEU A 26 -2.77 -2.10 -2.06
CA LEU A 26 -1.69 -1.52 -1.26
C LEU A 26 -2.21 -0.85 0.02
N ALA A 27 -3.39 -0.24 -0.04
CA ALA A 27 -4.08 0.31 1.12
C ALA A 27 -4.32 -0.74 2.22
N VAL A 28 -4.88 -1.91 1.86
CA VAL A 28 -5.14 -2.99 2.81
C VAL A 28 -3.83 -3.58 3.33
N ARG A 29 -2.85 -3.79 2.45
CA ARG A 29 -1.53 -4.31 2.84
C ARG A 29 -0.82 -3.39 3.83
N HIS A 30 -0.85 -2.09 3.60
CA HIS A 30 -0.27 -1.10 4.52
C HIS A 30 -0.92 -1.17 5.91
N LYS A 31 -2.26 -1.28 5.98
CA LYS A 31 -2.98 -1.40 7.25
C LYS A 31 -2.67 -2.71 7.97
N LEU A 32 -2.62 -3.84 7.25
CA LEU A 32 -2.21 -5.13 7.82
C LEU A 32 -0.80 -5.05 8.42
N ASP A 33 0.15 -4.50 7.67
CA ASP A 33 1.53 -4.31 8.12
C ASP A 33 1.58 -3.43 9.39
N GLY A 34 0.82 -2.33 9.42
CA GLY A 34 0.74 -1.43 10.58
C GLY A 34 0.09 -2.06 11.82
N CYS A 35 -0.77 -3.07 11.65
CA CYS A 35 -1.39 -3.81 12.74
C CYS A 35 -0.61 -5.08 13.15
N GLY A 36 0.51 -5.39 12.49
CA GLY A 36 1.23 -6.66 12.70
C GLY A 36 0.37 -7.87 12.33
N LEU A 37 -0.41 -7.75 11.25
CA LEU A 37 -1.29 -8.79 10.73
C LEU A 37 -0.86 -9.20 9.33
N ARG A 38 -1.25 -10.42 8.95
CA ARG A 38 -1.03 -10.96 7.62
C ARG A 38 -2.26 -11.69 7.13
N LEU A 39 -2.56 -11.44 5.86
CA LEU A 39 -3.51 -12.19 5.07
C LEU A 39 -2.81 -12.53 3.75
N SER A 40 -2.67 -13.81 3.44
CA SER A 40 -2.12 -14.25 2.15
C SER A 40 -3.07 -13.91 1.01
N LEU A 41 -2.56 -13.95 -0.23
CA LEU A 41 -3.41 -13.70 -1.40
C LEU A 41 -4.54 -14.74 -1.52
N LEU A 42 -4.25 -16.00 -1.21
CA LEU A 42 -5.25 -17.07 -1.25
C LEU A 42 -6.35 -16.85 -0.21
N GLU A 43 -5.98 -16.53 1.04
CA GLU A 43 -6.94 -16.20 2.10
C GLU A 43 -7.78 -14.98 1.72
N TRP A 44 -7.16 -13.92 1.19
CA TRP A 44 -7.87 -12.74 0.67
C TRP A 44 -8.88 -13.10 -0.42
N GLN A 45 -8.49 -13.92 -1.39
CA GLN A 45 -9.35 -14.33 -2.50
C GLN A 45 -10.50 -15.24 -2.07
N ALA A 46 -10.34 -15.99 -0.98
CA ALA A 46 -11.39 -16.78 -0.37
C ALA A 46 -12.47 -15.93 0.33
N LEU A 47 -12.19 -14.64 0.62
CA LEU A 47 -13.15 -13.75 1.25
C LEU A 47 -14.27 -13.33 0.29
N PRO A 48 -15.51 -13.16 0.81
CA PRO A 48 -16.57 -12.47 0.11
C PRO A 48 -16.10 -11.09 -0.39
N LEU A 49 -16.61 -10.66 -1.54
CA LEU A 49 -16.25 -9.36 -2.10
C LEU A 49 -16.59 -8.20 -1.14
N ASP A 50 -17.72 -8.29 -0.44
CA ASP A 50 -18.14 -7.26 0.52
C ASP A 50 -17.17 -7.14 1.69
N THR A 51 -16.66 -8.25 2.23
CA THR A 51 -15.63 -8.25 3.27
C THR A 51 -14.33 -7.62 2.76
N ARG A 52 -13.94 -7.90 1.50
CA ARG A 52 -12.77 -7.26 0.89
C ARG A 52 -12.97 -5.74 0.74
N ALA A 53 -14.15 -5.31 0.34
CA ALA A 53 -14.49 -3.90 0.22
C ALA A 53 -14.53 -3.20 1.59
N GLU A 54 -15.07 -3.85 2.62
CA GLU A 54 -15.07 -3.33 4.00
C GLU A 54 -13.63 -3.13 4.51
N LEU A 55 -12.78 -4.15 4.37
CA LEU A 55 -11.36 -4.07 4.72
C LEU A 55 -10.62 -2.98 3.94
N LEU A 56 -11.04 -2.65 2.70
CA LEU A 56 -10.50 -1.51 1.96
C LEU A 56 -10.92 -0.18 2.57
N HIS A 57 -12.21 0.04 2.82
CA HIS A 57 -12.74 1.34 3.21
C HIS A 57 -12.48 1.70 4.67
N LEU A 58 -12.34 0.72 5.57
CA LEU A 58 -12.04 0.98 6.98
C LEU A 58 -10.72 1.76 7.12
N PRO A 59 -10.68 2.83 7.94
CA PRO A 59 -9.43 3.52 8.23
C PRO A 59 -8.46 2.59 8.97
N ALA A 60 -7.16 2.89 8.92
CA ALA A 60 -6.17 2.19 9.73
C ALA A 60 -6.50 2.36 11.22
N GLY A 61 -6.48 1.26 12.00
CA GLY A 61 -6.77 1.33 13.43
C GLY A 61 -7.36 0.04 14.00
N ALA A 62 -7.93 0.14 15.21
CA ALA A 62 -8.47 -0.98 15.96
C ALA A 62 -9.63 -1.68 15.23
N ASP A 63 -10.55 -0.92 14.63
CA ASP A 63 -11.71 -1.48 13.91
C ASP A 63 -11.28 -2.29 12.69
N PHE A 64 -10.32 -1.77 11.92
CA PHE A 64 -9.69 -2.52 10.83
C PHE A 64 -9.03 -3.79 11.33
N ALA A 65 -8.25 -3.72 12.42
CA ALA A 65 -7.56 -4.88 12.98
C ALA A 65 -8.55 -5.97 13.43
N LEU A 66 -9.66 -5.57 14.08
CA LEU A 66 -10.71 -6.48 14.51
C LEU A 66 -11.40 -7.14 13.30
N CYS A 67 -11.80 -6.36 12.30
CA CYS A 67 -12.40 -6.87 11.07
C CYS A 67 -11.45 -7.83 10.33
N ALA A 68 -10.17 -7.49 10.23
CA ALA A 68 -9.16 -8.35 9.61
C ALA A 68 -8.98 -9.68 10.35
N LEU A 69 -8.98 -9.68 11.69
CA LEU A 69 -8.92 -10.90 12.50
C LEU A 69 -10.16 -11.79 12.29
N HIS A 70 -11.37 -11.20 12.25
CA HIS A 70 -12.59 -11.94 11.92
C HIS A 70 -12.57 -12.51 10.49
N ALA A 71 -11.92 -11.82 9.56
CA ALA A 71 -11.68 -12.30 8.21
C ALA A 71 -10.53 -13.33 8.10
N GLY A 72 -9.99 -13.81 9.24
CA GLY A 72 -8.97 -14.87 9.26
C GLY A 72 -7.53 -14.39 9.12
N ALA A 73 -7.26 -13.08 9.24
CA ALA A 73 -5.88 -12.60 9.28
C ALA A 73 -5.13 -13.19 10.49
N SER A 74 -3.89 -13.59 10.27
CA SER A 74 -2.99 -14.13 11.31
C SER A 74 -2.04 -13.06 11.82
N ARG A 75 -1.48 -13.26 13.02
CA ARG A 75 -0.40 -12.40 13.53
C ARG A 75 0.83 -12.53 12.64
N ASP A 76 1.41 -11.40 12.25
CA ASP A 76 2.71 -11.34 11.59
C ASP A 76 3.76 -10.88 12.59
N THR A 77 4.69 -11.76 12.93
CA THR A 77 5.80 -11.45 13.85
C THR A 77 6.95 -10.73 13.16
N ARG A 78 6.88 -10.57 11.83
CA ARG A 78 7.93 -9.89 11.07
C ARG A 78 7.79 -8.39 11.27
N LEU A 79 8.77 -7.80 11.94
CA LEU A 79 8.87 -6.36 12.09
C LEU A 79 9.12 -5.72 10.73
N ARG A 80 8.10 -5.02 10.20
CA ARG A 80 8.28 -4.16 9.04
C ARG A 80 8.66 -2.77 9.51
N GLN A 81 9.83 -2.31 9.11
CA GLN A 81 10.21 -0.93 9.35
C GLN A 81 9.33 0.00 8.49
N PRO A 82 8.89 1.13 9.04
CA PRO A 82 8.23 2.16 8.25
C PRO A 82 9.13 2.57 7.10
N VAL A 83 8.55 2.68 5.91
CA VAL A 83 9.26 3.24 4.75
C VAL A 83 9.57 4.70 5.03
N ARG A 84 10.84 5.08 4.86
CA ARG A 84 11.29 6.46 4.84
C ARG A 84 11.91 6.72 3.48
N LEU A 85 11.60 7.87 2.91
CA LEU A 85 12.13 8.30 1.62
C LEU A 85 12.93 9.57 1.83
N GLU A 86 14.04 9.67 1.12
CA GLU A 86 14.86 10.86 1.06
C GLU A 86 14.32 11.85 0.02
N ALA A 87 14.67 13.13 0.16
CA ALA A 87 14.17 14.19 -0.72
C ALA A 87 14.49 13.94 -2.20
N TYR A 88 15.66 13.35 -2.51
CA TYR A 88 16.04 13.05 -3.87
C TYR A 88 15.20 11.92 -4.49
N GLU A 89 14.78 10.92 -3.70
CA GLU A 89 13.91 9.83 -4.15
C GLU A 89 12.52 10.36 -4.48
N VAL A 90 12.02 11.28 -3.65
CA VAL A 90 10.74 11.97 -3.88
C VAL A 90 10.81 12.85 -5.12
N ALA A 91 11.86 13.67 -5.24
CA ALA A 91 12.08 14.55 -6.39
C ALA A 91 12.08 13.75 -7.70
N GLN A 92 12.80 12.63 -7.74
CA GLN A 92 12.83 11.74 -8.91
C GLN A 92 11.47 11.09 -9.19
N ALA A 93 10.81 10.52 -8.19
CA ALA A 93 9.56 9.78 -8.38
C ALA A 93 8.34 10.66 -8.71
N LEU A 94 8.39 11.93 -8.30
CA LEU A 94 7.36 12.93 -8.58
C LEU A 94 7.71 13.86 -9.73
N ASP A 95 8.92 13.75 -10.29
CA ASP A 95 9.48 14.64 -11.31
C ASP A 95 9.34 16.12 -10.91
N CYS A 96 9.91 16.46 -9.75
CA CYS A 96 9.85 17.80 -9.19
C CYS A 96 11.20 18.26 -8.61
N ASP A 97 11.32 19.55 -8.31
CA ASP A 97 12.52 20.11 -7.68
C ASP A 97 12.65 19.72 -6.19
N ALA A 98 13.85 19.97 -5.63
CA ALA A 98 14.15 19.62 -4.24
C ALA A 98 13.30 20.37 -3.20
N ALA A 99 12.85 21.59 -3.51
CA ALA A 99 12.02 22.38 -2.60
C ALA A 99 10.60 21.82 -2.53
N ALA A 100 10.01 21.48 -3.68
CA ALA A 100 8.73 20.80 -3.78
C ALA A 100 8.77 19.41 -3.13
N ALA A 101 9.86 18.66 -3.33
CA ALA A 101 10.06 17.37 -2.66
C ALA A 101 10.14 17.51 -1.14
N GLY A 102 10.85 18.52 -0.63
CA GLY A 102 10.91 18.83 0.79
C GLY A 102 9.55 19.20 1.38
N ALA A 103 8.79 20.04 0.70
CA ALA A 103 7.42 20.39 1.10
C ALA A 103 6.49 19.17 1.11
N TRP A 104 6.64 18.28 0.11
CA TRP A 104 5.88 17.03 0.07
C TRP A 104 6.22 16.13 1.26
N LEU A 105 7.51 15.93 1.55
CA LEU A 105 7.97 15.13 2.69
C LEU A 105 7.43 15.64 4.02
N ALA A 106 7.42 16.96 4.22
CA ALA A 106 6.90 17.59 5.43
C ALA A 106 5.39 17.33 5.64
N ALA A 107 4.63 17.13 4.55
CA ALA A 107 3.20 16.89 4.59
C ALA A 107 2.80 15.41 4.43
N ALA A 108 3.76 14.52 4.15
CA ALA A 108 3.49 13.15 3.72
C ALA A 108 3.02 12.25 4.88
N THR A 109 1.92 11.52 4.66
CA THR A 109 1.48 10.47 5.57
C THR A 109 2.40 9.24 5.46
N PRO A 110 2.45 8.37 6.48
CA PRO A 110 3.15 7.09 6.37
C PRO A 110 2.68 6.25 5.17
N PHE A 111 1.40 6.35 4.81
CA PHE A 111 0.88 5.68 3.63
C PHE A 111 1.40 6.30 2.33
N ALA A 112 1.54 7.63 2.26
CA ALA A 112 2.11 8.29 1.11
C ALA A 112 3.57 7.87 0.85
N HIS A 113 4.39 7.79 1.90
CA HIS A 113 5.75 7.23 1.80
C HIS A 113 5.75 5.79 1.30
N TYR A 114 4.91 4.94 1.90
CA TYR A 114 4.78 3.54 1.52
C TYR A 114 4.44 3.39 0.03
N VAL A 115 3.42 4.12 -0.44
CA VAL A 115 2.93 4.06 -1.80
C VAL A 115 3.97 4.55 -2.81
N LEU A 116 4.61 5.69 -2.53
CA LEU A 116 5.61 6.24 -3.44
C LEU A 116 6.82 5.30 -3.60
N SER A 117 7.25 4.63 -2.51
CA SER A 117 8.31 3.62 -2.58
C SER A 117 7.93 2.40 -3.43
N ARG A 118 6.65 1.99 -3.41
CA ARG A 118 6.16 0.84 -4.18
C ARG A 118 6.04 1.17 -5.65
N ARG A 119 5.55 2.36 -5.98
CA ARG A 119 5.48 2.86 -7.36
C ARG A 119 6.87 2.96 -7.97
N ASN A 120 7.84 3.56 -7.27
CA ASN A 120 9.21 3.69 -7.77
C ASN A 120 9.85 2.32 -8.06
N ARG A 121 9.62 1.32 -7.19
CA ARG A 121 10.07 -0.06 -7.44
C ARG A 121 9.42 -0.72 -8.65
N ALA A 122 8.15 -0.44 -8.92
CA ALA A 122 7.48 -0.94 -10.11
C ALA A 122 8.06 -0.29 -11.39
N GLU A 123 8.25 1.03 -11.38
CA GLU A 123 8.81 1.80 -12.51
C GLU A 123 10.25 1.38 -12.83
N THR A 124 11.12 1.29 -11.82
CA THR A 124 12.51 0.83 -11.96
C THR A 124 12.61 -0.61 -12.48
N TRP A 125 11.71 -1.50 -12.06
CA TRP A 125 11.71 -2.88 -12.52
C TRP A 125 11.22 -3.04 -13.97
N VAL A 126 10.24 -2.23 -14.39
CA VAL A 126 9.82 -2.13 -15.79
C VAL A 126 10.97 -1.57 -16.66
N ALA A 127 11.63 -0.52 -16.19
CA ALA A 127 12.78 0.07 -16.89
C ALA A 127 13.96 -0.91 -17.05
N ALA A 128 14.12 -1.84 -16.11
CA ALA A 128 15.14 -2.89 -16.15
C ALA A 128 14.75 -4.11 -17.02
N GLY A 129 13.63 -4.06 -17.75
CA GLY A 129 13.18 -5.17 -18.61
C GLY A 129 12.50 -6.33 -17.87
N GLY A 130 12.05 -6.11 -16.63
CA GLY A 130 11.30 -7.11 -15.87
C GLY A 130 9.89 -7.34 -16.42
N VAL A 131 9.50 -8.60 -16.61
CA VAL A 131 8.16 -8.98 -17.10
C VAL A 131 7.20 -9.07 -15.91
N GLY A 132 6.30 -8.07 -15.76
CA GLY A 132 5.10 -8.01 -14.90
C GLY A 132 5.01 -8.96 -13.70
N LEU A 133 5.10 -8.45 -12.46
CA LEU A 133 5.02 -9.25 -11.23
C LEU A 133 3.55 -9.61 -10.99
N ALA A 134 3.03 -10.51 -11.83
CA ALA A 134 1.83 -11.25 -11.52
C ALA A 134 2.15 -12.13 -10.30
N ALA A 135 1.52 -11.78 -9.17
CA ALA A 135 1.29 -12.61 -8.00
C ALA A 135 2.50 -13.42 -7.44
N ARG A 136 3.07 -12.91 -6.34
CA ARG A 136 3.57 -13.75 -5.25
C ARG A 136 3.03 -13.24 -3.92
#